data_AF-A0A4Y6Q153-F1
#
_entry.id   AF-A0A4Y6Q153-F1
#
_cell.length_a   1.000
_cell.length_b   1.000
_cell.length_c   1.000
_cell.angle_alpha   90.00
_cell.angle_beta   90.00
_cell.angle_gamma   90.00
#
_symmetry.space_group_name_H-M   'P 1'
#
loop_
_entity.id
_entity.type
_entity.pdbx_description
1 polymer ?
#
loop_
_entity_poly.entity_id
_entity_poly.type
_entity_poly.pdbx_seq_one_letter_code
_entity_poly.pdbx_strand_id
1 'polypeptide(L)'
;MSVVIDHESIRRQLVEIEAAERDREHAGDLHRRRAIQGLSAVGLLSAGARELYRREVLEALPTARYRVGVDSQPWHTTLHPMPDSLTSGVASTAAHVAAAALSGFGGERRAQERPWVSIASAGFLAISAVAAGRRLVGQLEDGELDVFTTLDAVASAAALPLALPEAMRAIRGLLRR
;
A
#
# COMPACT_ATOMS: atom_id res chain seq x y z
N MET A 1 57.52 12.71 -1.56
CA MET A 1 56.43 12.61 -0.56
C MET A 1 55.68 11.32 -0.84
N SER A 2 56.00 10.23 -0.13
CA SER A 2 55.23 8.98 -0.22
C SER A 2 54.02 9.10 0.71
N VAL A 3 52.82 9.11 0.15
CA VAL A 3 51.57 9.01 0.92
C VAL A 3 51.50 7.58 1.45
N VAL A 4 51.79 7.39 2.74
CA VAL A 4 51.57 6.10 3.41
C VAL A 4 50.08 5.98 3.67
N ILE A 5 49.40 5.15 2.88
CA ILE A 5 47.99 4.86 3.06
C ILE A 5 47.86 3.90 4.25
N ASP A 6 47.32 4.40 5.35
CA ASP A 6 47.02 3.59 6.53
C ASP A 6 45.76 2.74 6.27
N HIS A 7 45.98 1.45 6.05
CA HIS A 7 44.91 0.47 5.80
C HIS A 7 43.96 0.30 7.00
N GLU A 8 44.38 0.61 8.22
CA GLU A 8 43.54 0.49 9.41
C GLU A 8 42.51 1.62 9.47
N SER A 9 42.94 2.85 9.15
CA SER A 9 42.07 4.01 8.97
C SER A 9 40.98 3.77 7.91
N ILE A 10 41.34 3.20 6.76
CA ILE A 10 40.38 2.88 5.68
C ILE A 10 39.33 1.87 6.15
N ARG A 11 39.73 0.80 6.86
CA ARG A 11 38.77 -0.19 7.38
C ARG A 11 37.81 0.43 8.38
N ARG A 12 38.30 1.27 9.29
CA ARG A 12 37.45 1.93 10.29
C ARG A 12 36.44 2.86 9.61
N GLN A 13 36.88 3.65 8.63
CA GLN A 13 35.99 4.51 7.83
C GLN A 13 34.94 3.72 7.06
N LEU A 14 35.32 2.58 6.45
CA LEU A 14 34.37 1.70 5.76
C LEU A 14 33.28 1.17 6.71
N VAL A 15 33.67 0.72 7.91
CA VAL A 15 32.70 0.23 8.90
C VAL A 15 31.74 1.33 9.36
N GLU A 16 32.23 2.55 9.57
CA GLU A 16 31.39 3.70 9.93
C GLU A 16 30.42 4.08 8.81
N ILE A 17 30.87 4.08 7.55
CA ILE A 17 30.03 4.36 6.39
C ILE A 17 28.94 3.29 6.25
N GLU A 18 29.30 2.01 6.37
CA GLU A 18 28.33 0.91 6.31
C GLU A 18 27.30 0.99 7.44
N ALA A 19 27.71 1.36 8.65
CA ALA A 19 26.81 1.54 9.78
C ALA A 19 25.83 2.70 9.52
N ALA A 20 26.34 3.85 9.08
CA ALA A 20 25.52 5.02 8.76
C ALA A 20 24.54 4.77 7.59
N GLU A 21 24.95 3.97 6.60
CA GLU A 21 24.08 3.57 5.49
C GLU A 21 22.93 2.67 5.99
N ARG A 22 23.22 1.69 6.85
CA ARG A 22 22.20 0.83 7.47
C ARG A 22 21.17 1.64 8.25
N ASP A 23 21.63 2.56 9.09
CA ASP A 23 20.74 3.41 9.89
C ASP A 23 19.82 4.27 9.01
N ARG A 24 20.35 4.82 7.91
CA ARG A 24 19.54 5.56 6.92
C ARG A 24 18.52 4.67 6.22
N GLU A 25 18.90 3.44 5.86
CA GLU A 25 17.97 2.47 5.27
C GLU A 25 16.83 2.11 6.23
N HIS A 26 17.14 1.88 7.51
CA HIS A 26 16.17 1.59 8.56
C HIS A 26 15.20 2.75 8.78
N ALA A 27 15.71 3.98 8.87
CA ALA A 27 14.88 5.18 8.95
C ALA A 27 13.94 5.31 7.72
N GLY A 28 14.46 5.00 6.53
CA GLY A 28 13.67 4.95 5.30
C GLY A 28 12.54 3.91 5.34
N ASP A 29 12.76 2.76 5.95
CA ASP A 29 11.74 1.72 6.10
C ASP A 29 10.61 2.11 7.03
N LEU A 30 10.94 2.72 8.16
CA LEU A 30 9.94 3.21 9.09
C LEU A 30 9.04 4.25 8.42
N HIS A 31 9.61 5.16 7.64
CA HIS A 31 8.84 6.14 6.88
C HIS A 31 7.90 5.47 5.86
N ARG A 32 8.41 4.51 5.08
CA ARG A 32 7.60 3.75 4.11
C ARG A 32 6.47 2.97 4.76
N ARG A 33 6.72 2.33 5.92
CA ARG A 33 5.68 1.60 6.68
C ARG A 33 4.59 2.53 7.19
N ARG A 34 4.95 3.71 7.71
CA ARG A 34 3.97 4.73 8.12
C ARG A 34 3.15 5.24 6.94
N ALA A 35 3.78 5.41 5.78
CA ALA A 35 3.06 5.77 4.56
C ALA A 35 2.08 4.66 4.13
N ILE A 36 2.47 3.39 4.20
CA ILE A 36 1.57 2.25 3.96
C ILE A 36 0.39 2.27 4.94
N GLN A 37 0.63 2.50 6.23
CA GLN A 37 -0.44 2.62 7.23
C GLN A 37 -1.40 3.78 6.91
N GLY A 38 -0.87 4.93 6.48
CA GLY A 38 -1.68 6.06 6.04
C GLY A 38 -2.54 5.72 4.83
N LEU A 39 -1.97 5.07 3.82
CA LEU A 39 -2.71 4.60 2.63
C LEU A 39 -3.77 3.57 3.00
N SER A 40 -3.45 2.63 3.89
CA SER A 40 -4.42 1.66 4.41
C SER A 40 -5.54 2.34 5.19
N ALA A 41 -5.27 3.40 5.95
CA ALA A 41 -6.31 4.17 6.63
C ALA A 41 -7.24 4.87 5.63
N VAL A 42 -6.71 5.46 4.55
CA VAL A 42 -7.51 6.07 3.47
C VAL A 42 -8.39 5.01 2.80
N GLY A 43 -7.82 3.86 2.46
CA GLY A 43 -8.55 2.74 1.88
C GLY A 43 -9.63 2.20 2.80
N LEU A 44 -9.33 2.06 4.10
CA LEU A 44 -10.27 1.62 5.13
C LEU A 44 -11.44 2.59 5.29
N LEU A 45 -11.17 3.90 5.36
CA LEU A 45 -12.20 4.93 5.45
C LEU A 45 -13.07 4.94 4.19
N SER A 46 -12.47 4.79 3.01
CA SER A 46 -13.19 4.77 1.73
C SER A 46 -14.10 3.53 1.62
N ALA A 47 -13.56 2.35 1.93
CA ALA A 47 -14.31 1.09 1.92
C ALA A 47 -15.40 1.06 2.99
N GLY A 48 -15.09 1.57 4.19
CA GLY A 48 -16.03 1.67 5.31
C GLY A 48 -17.17 2.64 5.03
N ALA A 49 -16.89 3.82 4.46
CA ALA A 49 -17.93 4.78 4.08
C ALA A 49 -18.91 4.19 3.05
N ARG A 50 -18.39 3.48 2.04
CA ARG A 50 -19.21 2.78 1.04
C ARG A 50 -20.09 1.69 1.67
N GLU A 51 -19.55 0.93 2.62
CA GLU A 51 -20.31 -0.13 3.31
C GLU A 51 -21.38 0.44 4.24
N LEU A 52 -21.09 1.52 4.97
CA LEU A 52 -22.06 2.21 5.81
C LEU A 52 -23.22 2.79 4.98
N TYR A 53 -22.91 3.35 3.81
CA TYR A 53 -23.91 3.81 2.86
C TYR A 53 -24.76 2.67 2.30
N ARG A 54 -24.14 1.57 1.89
CA ARG A 54 -24.85 0.39 1.38
C ARG A 54 -25.81 -0.20 2.42
N ARG A 55 -25.45 -0.16 3.70
CA ARG A 55 -26.30 -0.62 4.82
C ARG A 55 -27.38 0.38 5.22
N GLU A 56 -27.52 1.48 4.48
CA GLU A 56 -28.47 2.56 4.76
C GLU A 56 -28.27 3.19 6.15
N VAL A 57 -27.11 2.98 6.78
CA VAL A 57 -26.74 3.63 8.05
C VAL A 57 -26.48 5.12 7.82
N LEU A 58 -25.97 5.46 6.64
CA LEU A 58 -25.84 6.83 6.15
C LEU A 58 -26.93 7.08 5.11
N GLU A 59 -27.87 7.97 5.43
CA GLU A 59 -28.99 8.35 4.55
C GLU A 59 -28.51 8.97 3.23
N ALA A 60 -27.36 9.65 3.26
CA ALA A 60 -26.73 10.21 2.09
C ALA A 60 -25.21 10.16 2.22
N LEU A 61 -24.55 9.50 1.28
CA LEU A 61 -23.15 9.74 0.98
C LEU A 61 -23.12 10.58 -0.31
N PRO A 62 -22.25 11.60 -0.43
CA PRO A 62 -21.95 12.17 -1.74
C PRO A 62 -21.18 11.11 -2.55
N THR A 63 -21.90 10.14 -3.13
CA THR A 63 -21.33 9.21 -4.10
C THR A 63 -21.15 9.97 -5.40
N ALA A 64 -19.97 10.56 -5.58
CA ALA A 64 -19.59 11.18 -6.83
C ALA A 64 -19.30 10.07 -7.85
N ARG A 65 -20.29 9.75 -8.68
CA ARG A 65 -20.08 8.96 -9.89
C ARG A 65 -19.70 9.87 -11.03
N TYR A 66 -18.70 9.47 -11.80
CA TYR A 66 -18.34 10.14 -13.03
C TYR A 66 -18.49 9.16 -14.20
N ARG A 67 -19.24 9.60 -15.21
CA ARG A 67 -19.39 8.84 -16.46
C ARG A 67 -18.17 9.12 -17.34
N VAL A 68 -17.48 8.07 -17.76
CA VAL A 68 -16.27 8.18 -18.59
C VAL A 68 -16.68 8.01 -20.06
N GLY A 69 -16.62 9.08 -20.85
CA GLY A 69 -17.01 9.04 -22.27
C GLY A 69 -17.21 10.43 -22.91
N VAL A 70 -17.38 10.43 -24.24
CA VAL A 70 -17.51 11.64 -25.08
C VAL A 70 -18.82 12.43 -24.82
N ASP A 71 -19.83 11.80 -24.21
CA ASP A 71 -21.06 12.43 -23.72
C ASP A 71 -21.15 12.41 -22.18
N SER A 72 -20.13 12.96 -21.51
CA SER A 72 -20.11 13.09 -20.05
C SER A 72 -21.08 14.18 -19.60
N GLN A 73 -22.35 13.81 -19.41
CA GLN A 73 -23.34 14.65 -18.72
C GLN A 73 -22.86 15.00 -17.29
N PRO A 74 -23.16 16.21 -16.79
CA PRO A 74 -22.74 16.68 -15.48
C PRO A 74 -23.36 15.84 -14.35
N TRP A 75 -22.53 15.46 -13.37
CA TRP A 75 -22.88 15.16 -11.97
C TRP A 75 -24.27 14.53 -11.75
N HIS A 76 -24.38 13.20 -11.88
CA HIS A 76 -25.57 12.49 -11.45
C HIS A 76 -25.32 11.74 -10.14
N THR A 77 -25.94 12.23 -9.07
CA THR A 77 -26.08 11.51 -7.80
C THR A 77 -27.22 10.49 -7.91
N THR A 78 -27.11 9.51 -8.80
CA THR A 78 -28.11 8.43 -8.86
C THR A 78 -27.71 7.31 -7.90
N LEU A 79 -28.47 7.25 -6.80
CA LEU A 79 -28.47 6.18 -5.81
C LEU A 79 -29.04 4.90 -6.44
N HIS A 80 -28.20 4.05 -7.01
CA HIS A 80 -28.56 2.63 -7.10
C HIS A 80 -27.44 1.79 -6.51
N PRO A 81 -27.69 1.07 -5.40
CA PRO A 81 -26.73 0.10 -4.91
C PRO A 81 -26.53 -0.93 -6.02
N MET A 82 -25.35 -0.90 -6.64
CA MET A 82 -24.96 -1.96 -7.55
C MET A 82 -24.96 -3.25 -6.74
N PRO A 83 -25.53 -4.36 -7.24
CA PRO A 83 -25.50 -5.66 -6.59
C PRO A 83 -24.09 -6.27 -6.64
N ASP A 84 -23.06 -5.48 -6.39
CA ASP A 84 -21.71 -5.96 -6.18
C ASP A 84 -21.62 -6.46 -4.75
N SER A 85 -21.79 -7.78 -4.65
CA SER A 85 -21.76 -8.66 -3.48
C SER A 85 -21.27 -8.02 -2.17
N LEU A 86 -22.00 -8.26 -1.08
CA LEU A 86 -21.62 -7.95 0.31
C LEU A 86 -20.16 -8.30 0.64
N THR A 87 -19.63 -9.32 -0.03
CA THR A 87 -18.24 -9.75 0.03
C THR A 87 -17.22 -8.69 -0.42
N SER A 88 -17.54 -7.80 -1.36
CA SER A 88 -16.57 -6.86 -1.94
C SER A 88 -16.16 -5.72 -0.99
N GLY A 89 -17.10 -5.20 -0.18
CA GLY A 89 -16.86 -4.12 0.79
C GLY A 89 -16.10 -4.60 2.01
N VAL A 90 -16.55 -5.72 2.57
CA VAL A 90 -15.92 -6.36 3.72
C VAL A 90 -14.53 -6.88 3.37
N ALA A 91 -14.33 -7.47 2.18
CA ALA A 91 -13.01 -7.93 1.75
C ALA A 91 -12.01 -6.79 1.58
N SER A 92 -12.41 -5.65 0.97
CA SER A 92 -11.53 -4.48 0.84
C SER A 92 -11.17 -3.89 2.21
N THR A 93 -12.16 -3.74 3.10
CA THR A 93 -11.96 -3.29 4.48
C THR A 93 -10.98 -4.20 5.23
N ALA A 94 -11.19 -5.52 5.17
CA ALA A 94 -10.31 -6.50 5.80
C ALA A 94 -8.89 -6.47 5.21
N ALA A 95 -8.76 -6.24 3.90
CA ALA A 95 -7.46 -6.11 3.25
C ALA A 95 -6.68 -4.90 3.77
N HIS A 96 -7.32 -3.75 3.96
CA HIS A 96 -6.66 -2.57 4.54
C HIS A 96 -6.26 -2.76 6.00
N VAL A 97 -7.11 -3.42 6.80
CA VAL A 97 -6.74 -3.78 8.17
C VAL A 97 -5.53 -4.71 8.19
N ALA A 98 -5.52 -5.74 7.32
CA ALA A 98 -4.41 -6.67 7.22
C ALA A 98 -3.12 -5.97 6.74
N ALA A 99 -3.21 -5.05 5.78
CA ALA A 99 -2.07 -4.26 5.31
C ALA A 99 -1.51 -3.33 6.40
N ALA A 100 -2.38 -2.67 7.18
CA ALA A 100 -1.98 -1.86 8.32
C ALA A 100 -1.31 -2.71 9.43
N ALA A 101 -1.88 -3.88 9.74
CA ALA A 101 -1.31 -4.80 10.72
C ALA A 101 0.05 -5.36 10.26
N LEU A 102 0.14 -5.81 9.01
CA LEU A 102 1.38 -6.35 8.43
C LEU A 102 2.47 -5.28 8.33
N SER A 103 2.14 -4.02 8.02
CA SER A 103 3.11 -2.92 7.99
C SER A 103 3.56 -2.50 9.40
N GLY A 104 2.72 -2.65 10.41
CA GLY A 104 3.05 -2.41 11.81
C GLY A 104 3.79 -3.56 12.51
N PHE A 105 3.75 -4.78 11.97
CA PHE A 105 4.36 -5.94 12.62
C PHE A 105 5.88 -6.00 12.40
N GLY A 106 6.64 -6.16 13.49
CA GLY A 106 8.09 -6.35 13.49
C GLY A 106 8.89 -5.12 13.91
N GLY A 107 10.16 -5.33 14.28
CA GLY A 107 11.06 -4.26 14.70
C GLY A 107 11.67 -3.47 13.53
N GLU A 108 12.58 -2.56 13.86
CA GLU A 108 13.34 -1.77 12.90
C GLU A 108 14.13 -2.65 11.92
N ARG A 109 14.69 -3.75 12.41
CA ARG A 109 15.47 -4.75 11.65
C ARG A 109 14.63 -5.88 11.06
N ARG A 110 13.33 -5.67 10.82
CA ARG A 110 12.40 -6.72 10.37
C ARG A 110 12.90 -7.50 9.15
N ALA A 111 13.45 -6.83 8.15
CA ALA A 111 13.97 -7.48 6.95
C ALA A 111 15.11 -8.48 7.23
N GLN A 112 15.85 -8.29 8.33
CA GLN A 112 16.98 -9.14 8.74
C GLN A 112 16.55 -10.22 9.73
N GLU A 113 15.69 -9.88 10.69
CA GLU A 113 15.25 -10.78 11.77
C GLU A 113 14.09 -11.69 11.34
N ARG A 114 13.15 -11.15 10.55
CA ARG A 114 11.91 -11.82 10.12
C ARG A 114 11.63 -11.55 8.63
N PRO A 115 12.51 -11.98 7.71
CA PRO A 115 12.42 -11.66 6.28
C PRO A 115 11.09 -12.10 5.65
N TRP A 116 10.49 -13.19 6.15
CA TRP A 116 9.20 -13.68 5.69
C TRP A 116 8.06 -12.66 5.86
N VAL A 117 8.09 -11.80 6.88
CA VAL A 117 7.05 -10.77 7.09
C VAL A 117 7.11 -9.73 5.98
N SER A 118 8.31 -9.26 5.62
CA SER A 118 8.49 -8.25 4.57
C SER A 118 8.07 -8.79 3.20
N ILE A 119 8.38 -10.06 2.93
CA ILE A 119 7.94 -10.75 1.70
C ILE A 119 6.42 -10.93 1.69
N ALA A 120 5.83 -11.44 2.78
CA ALA A 120 4.39 -11.63 2.90
C ALA A 120 3.62 -10.30 2.77
N SER A 121 4.12 -9.23 3.39
CA SER A 121 3.53 -7.89 3.30
C SER A 121 3.53 -7.38 1.86
N ALA A 122 4.65 -7.50 1.12
CA ALA A 122 4.70 -7.08 -0.27
C ALA A 122 3.80 -7.95 -1.17
N GLY A 123 3.78 -9.27 -0.96
CA GLY A 123 2.89 -10.19 -1.68
C GLY A 123 1.40 -9.87 -1.44
N PHE A 124 1.03 -9.60 -0.19
CA PHE A 124 -0.34 -9.23 0.17
C PHE A 124 -0.77 -7.90 -0.48
N LEU A 125 0.10 -6.90 -0.48
CA LEU A 125 -0.14 -5.62 -1.15
C LEU A 125 -0.26 -5.79 -2.67
N ALA A 126 0.55 -6.66 -3.28
CA ALA A 126 0.44 -6.95 -4.70
C ALA A 126 -0.91 -7.59 -5.06
N ILE A 127 -1.38 -8.58 -4.28
CA ILE A 127 -2.69 -9.20 -4.45
C ILE A 127 -3.80 -8.16 -4.30
N SER A 128 -3.69 -7.30 -3.27
CA SER A 128 -4.67 -6.24 -3.00
C SER A 128 -4.74 -5.22 -4.14
N ALA A 129 -3.58 -4.80 -4.67
CA ALA A 129 -3.50 -3.89 -5.81
C ALA A 129 -4.11 -4.50 -7.08
N VAL A 130 -3.86 -5.79 -7.36
CA VAL A 130 -4.49 -6.50 -8.49
C VAL A 130 -6.01 -6.58 -8.32
N ALA A 131 -6.48 -6.95 -7.12
CA ALA A 131 -7.90 -7.06 -6.84
C ALA A 131 -8.63 -5.70 -6.94
N ALA A 132 -8.00 -4.61 -6.50
CA ALA A 132 -8.54 -3.26 -6.63
C ALA A 132 -8.49 -2.78 -8.09
N GLY A 133 -7.40 -3.03 -8.80
CA GLY A 133 -7.26 -2.69 -10.22
C GLY A 133 -8.29 -3.39 -11.09
N ARG A 134 -8.58 -4.68 -10.87
CA ARG A 134 -9.64 -5.39 -11.61
C ARG A 134 -11.02 -4.78 -11.42
N ARG A 135 -11.33 -4.31 -10.20
CA ARG A 135 -12.60 -3.60 -9.91
C ARG A 135 -12.67 -2.27 -10.64
N LEU A 136 -11.56 -1.52 -10.65
CA LEU A 136 -11.46 -0.25 -11.36
C LEU A 136 -11.64 -0.43 -12.88
N VAL A 137 -11.06 -1.49 -13.45
CA VAL A 137 -11.22 -1.82 -14.87
C VAL A 137 -12.68 -2.19 -15.19
N GLY A 138 -13.34 -3.00 -14.37
CA GLY A 138 -14.77 -3.30 -14.56
C GLY A 138 -15.63 -2.03 -14.58
N GLN A 139 -15.38 -1.11 -13.64
CA GLN A 139 -16.06 0.19 -13.61
C GLN A 139 -15.79 1.06 -14.85
N LEU A 140 -14.56 1.03 -15.37
CA LEU A 140 -14.20 1.71 -16.62
C LEU A 140 -14.95 1.11 -17.82
N GLU A 141 -15.07 -0.22 -17.88
CA GLU A 141 -15.80 -0.93 -18.93
C GLU A 141 -17.30 -0.63 -18.88
N ASP A 142 -17.87 -0.50 -17.68
CA ASP A 142 -19.26 -0.10 -17.45
C ASP A 142 -19.49 1.42 -17.69
N GLY A 143 -18.40 2.19 -17.90
CA GLY A 143 -18.45 3.63 -18.12
C GLY A 143 -18.81 4.45 -16.88
N GLU A 144 -18.82 3.85 -15.70
CA GLU A 144 -19.14 4.50 -14.43
C GLU A 144 -18.01 4.30 -13.42
N LEU A 145 -17.33 5.39 -13.05
CA LEU A 145 -16.33 5.35 -12.00
C LEU A 145 -16.85 5.93 -10.69
N ASP A 146 -16.53 5.21 -9.62
CA ASP A 146 -16.83 5.61 -8.24
C ASP A 146 -15.56 6.16 -7.58
N VAL A 147 -15.68 7.34 -6.98
CA VAL A 147 -14.57 8.00 -6.28
C VAL A 147 -13.99 7.11 -5.16
N PHE A 148 -14.83 6.39 -4.40
CA PHE A 148 -14.34 5.54 -3.32
C PHE A 148 -13.57 4.32 -3.84
N THR A 149 -14.04 3.71 -4.93
CA THR A 149 -13.35 2.60 -5.60
C THR A 149 -12.03 3.04 -6.23
N THR A 150 -11.99 4.26 -6.78
CA THR A 150 -10.77 4.84 -7.34
C THR A 150 -9.76 5.15 -6.24
N LEU A 151 -10.20 5.75 -5.12
CA LEU A 151 -9.35 5.98 -3.96
C LEU A 151 -8.79 4.66 -3.40
N ASP A 152 -9.61 3.62 -3.29
CA ASP A 152 -9.18 2.28 -2.86
C ASP A 152 -8.10 1.70 -3.80
N ALA A 153 -8.31 1.79 -5.11
CA ALA A 153 -7.38 1.32 -6.12
C ALA A 153 -6.05 2.09 -6.09
N VAL A 154 -6.12 3.42 -6.00
CA VAL A 154 -4.93 4.29 -5.91
C VAL A 154 -4.16 4.02 -4.63
N ALA A 155 -4.84 3.90 -3.48
CA ALA A 155 -4.18 3.61 -2.21
C ALA A 155 -3.48 2.25 -2.24
N SER A 156 -4.16 1.23 -2.78
CA SER A 156 -3.60 -0.13 -2.90
C SER A 156 -2.40 -0.16 -3.86
N ALA A 157 -2.50 0.51 -5.01
CA ALA A 157 -1.42 0.59 -5.99
C ALA A 157 -0.22 1.39 -5.47
N ALA A 158 -0.45 2.49 -4.74
CA ALA A 158 0.61 3.31 -4.17
C ALA A 158 1.36 2.63 -3.01
N ALA A 159 0.70 1.73 -2.27
CA ALA A 159 1.32 1.01 -1.16
C ALA A 159 2.35 -0.03 -1.63
N LEU A 160 2.19 -0.62 -2.82
CA LEU A 160 3.08 -1.64 -3.35
C LEU A 160 4.54 -1.17 -3.54
N PRO A 161 4.84 -0.09 -4.28
CA PRO A 161 6.23 0.37 -4.47
C PRO A 161 6.90 0.76 -3.15
N LEU A 162 6.13 1.13 -2.11
CA LEU A 162 6.66 1.41 -0.78
C LEU A 162 7.11 0.15 -0.05
N ALA A 163 6.51 -1.01 -0.30
CA ALA A 163 6.88 -2.27 0.34
C ALA A 163 8.04 -3.01 -0.36
N LEU A 164 8.26 -2.75 -1.65
CA LEU A 164 9.25 -3.45 -2.47
C LEU A 164 10.70 -3.33 -1.95
N PRO A 165 11.23 -2.14 -1.56
CA PRO A 165 12.63 -2.02 -1.14
C PRO A 165 12.95 -2.87 0.09
N GLU A 166 12.00 -3.03 0.99
CA GLU A 166 12.14 -3.86 2.19
C GLU A 166 12.07 -5.36 1.85
N ALA A 167 11.10 -5.76 1.03
CA ALA A 167 10.97 -7.14 0.57
C ALA A 167 12.20 -7.60 -0.24
N MET A 168 12.73 -6.75 -1.12
CA MET A 168 13.93 -7.05 -1.90
C MET A 168 15.18 -7.22 -1.03
N ARG A 169 15.28 -6.49 0.08
CA ARG A 169 16.36 -6.68 1.07
C ARG A 169 16.19 -7.97 1.85
N ALA A 170 14.96 -8.30 2.25
CA ALA A 170 14.66 -9.58 2.89
C ALA A 170 15.01 -10.78 1.98
N ILE A 171 14.66 -10.72 0.69
CA ILE A 171 15.00 -11.75 -0.30
C ILE A 171 16.52 -11.84 -0.49
N ARG A 172 17.21 -10.70 -0.67
CA ARG A 172 18.68 -10.69 -0.78
C ARG A 172 19.37 -11.24 0.47
N GLY A 173 18.82 -10.97 1.65
CA GLY A 173 19.31 -11.51 2.91
C GLY A 173 19.14 -13.03 3.02
N LEU A 174 18.05 -13.58 2.47
CA LEU A 174 17.82 -15.03 2.42
C LEU A 174 18.71 -15.71 1.38
N LEU A 175 18.90 -15.12 0.19
CA LEU A 175 19.72 -15.69 -0.88
C LEU A 175 21.23 -15.68 -0.59
N ARG A 176 21.69 -14.85 0.35
CA ARG A 176 23.10 -14.76 0.75
C ARG A 176 23.45 -15.70 1.91
N ARG A 177 22.48 -16.42 2.47
CA ARG A 177 22.69 -17.47 3.48
C ARG A 177 22.78 -18.82 2.81
#